data_AF-F1DPL5-F1
#
_entry.id   AF-F1DPL5-F1
#
_cell.length_a   1.000
_cell.length_b   1.000
_cell.length_c   1.000
_cell.angle_alpha   90.00
_cell.angle_beta   90.00
_cell.angle_gamma   90.00
#
_symmetry.space_group_name_H-M   'P 1'
#
loop_
_entity.id
_entity.type
_entity.pdbx_description
1 polymer ?
#
loop_
_entity_poly.entity_id
_entity_poly.type
_entity_poly.pdbx_seq_one_letter_code
_entity_poly.pdbx_strand_id
1 'polypeptide(L)'
;MANEPQASVLSHLARAISNVEPSLEVRKKKIAGITRQIPCTVPKARGERLAIRWIITSARERVRRRGKGLSSCLAEELIDAYYKRGEPRQRRDSLHKAAESNRSFLRYRWW
;
A
#
# COMPACT_ATOMS: atom_id res chain seq x y z
N MET A 1 26.70 -10.86 21.89
CA MET A 1 25.85 -10.56 20.71
C MET A 1 24.78 -9.60 21.19
N ALA A 2 24.85 -8.34 20.74
CA ALA A 2 24.05 -7.24 21.30
C ALA A 2 22.55 -7.57 21.19
N ASN A 3 21.86 -7.53 22.34
CA ASN A 3 20.43 -7.68 22.44
C ASN A 3 19.83 -6.42 21.79
N GLU A 4 19.36 -6.54 20.54
CA GLU A 4 18.58 -5.46 19.92
C GLU A 4 17.47 -5.08 20.92
N PRO A 5 17.24 -3.78 21.19
CA PRO A 5 16.15 -3.39 22.06
C PRO A 5 14.90 -4.03 21.48
N GLN A 6 14.21 -4.89 22.24
CA GLN A 6 13.01 -5.59 21.80
C GLN A 6 12.05 -4.55 21.24
N ALA A 7 12.08 -4.35 19.92
CA ALA A 7 11.35 -3.26 19.31
C ALA A 7 9.88 -3.56 19.60
N SER A 8 9.21 -2.59 20.22
CA SER A 8 7.84 -2.76 20.67
C SER A 8 6.97 -3.31 19.53
N VAL A 9 5.98 -4.15 19.84
CA VAL A 9 5.03 -4.66 18.84
C VAL A 9 4.41 -3.49 18.06
N LEU A 10 4.23 -2.34 18.72
CA LEU A 10 3.75 -1.11 18.10
C LEU A 10 4.69 -0.55 17.03
N SER A 11 6.02 -0.62 17.22
CA SER A 11 6.98 -0.13 16.22
C SER A 11 7.02 -1.05 15.00
N HIS A 12 6.93 -2.37 15.21
CA HIS A 12 6.83 -3.34 14.11
C HIS A 12 5.56 -3.12 13.29
N LEU A 13 4.42 -2.90 13.96
CA LEU A 13 3.14 -2.61 13.31
C LEU A 13 3.22 -1.31 12.49
N ALA A 14 3.75 -0.23 13.09
CA ALA A 14 3.93 1.04 12.39
C ALA A 14 4.82 0.88 11.16
N ARG A 15 5.90 0.08 11.27
CA ARG A 15 6.80 -0.20 10.15
C ARG A 15 6.14 -1.01 9.05
N ALA A 16 5.33 -2.02 9.39
CA ALA A 16 4.59 -2.81 8.43
C ALA A 16 3.60 -1.95 7.62
N ILE A 17 2.88 -1.04 8.29
CA ILE A 17 1.96 -0.11 7.63
C ILE A 17 2.72 0.84 6.70
N SER A 18 3.82 1.43 7.19
CA SER A 18 4.66 2.36 6.41
C SER A 18 5.24 1.70 5.15
N ASN A 19 5.58 0.40 5.18
CA ASN A 19 6.08 -0.31 4.01
C ASN A 19 5.02 -0.44 2.90
N VAL A 20 3.73 -0.50 3.26
CA VAL A 20 2.60 -0.65 2.32
C VAL A 20 2.01 0.71 1.92
N GLU A 21 2.31 1.77 2.67
CA GLU A 21 1.84 3.14 2.42
C GLU A 21 2.23 3.64 1.02
N PRO A 22 1.26 3.98 0.15
CA PRO A 22 1.55 4.57 -1.14
C PRO A 22 1.79 6.08 -1.01
N SER A 23 2.95 6.56 -1.46
CA SER A 23 3.24 8.00 -1.58
C SER A 23 2.75 8.63 -2.90
N LEU A 24 2.56 7.80 -3.93
CA LEU A 24 2.07 8.21 -5.24
C LEU A 24 0.80 7.42 -5.59
N GLU A 25 -0.16 8.10 -6.21
CA GLU A 25 -1.35 7.51 -6.81
C GLU A 25 -1.55 8.06 -8.23
N VAL A 26 -2.49 7.47 -8.97
CA VAL A 26 -2.93 7.97 -10.27
C VAL A 26 -4.39 8.38 -10.21
N ARG A 27 -4.72 9.56 -10.75
CA ARG A 27 -6.10 10.04 -10.89
C ARG A 27 -6.47 10.09 -12.36
N LYS A 28 -7.69 9.67 -12.69
CA LYS A 28 -8.20 9.72 -14.07
C LYS A 28 -8.61 11.15 -14.42
N LYS A 29 -8.15 11.66 -15.55
CA LYS A 29 -8.58 12.95 -16.11
C LYS A 29 -8.81 12.82 -17.60
N LYS A 30 -9.86 13.47 -18.11
CA LYS A 30 -10.13 13.52 -19.55
C LYS A 30 -9.33 14.66 -20.18
N ILE A 31 -8.50 14.34 -21.18
CA ILE A 31 -7.67 15.28 -21.92
C ILE A 31 -7.88 14.99 -23.41
N ALA A 32 -8.29 16.00 -24.19
CA ALA A 32 -8.52 15.88 -25.63
C ALA A 32 -9.37 14.64 -26.00
N GLY A 33 -10.50 14.46 -25.30
CA GLY A 33 -11.44 13.35 -25.55
C GLY A 33 -11.06 12.00 -24.94
N ILE A 34 -9.81 11.78 -24.52
CA ILE A 34 -9.32 10.51 -23.98
C ILE A 34 -9.09 10.59 -22.47
N THR A 35 -9.45 9.54 -21.72
CA THR A 35 -9.16 9.44 -20.28
C THR A 35 -7.73 8.99 -20.06
N ARG A 36 -6.91 9.85 -19.45
CA ARG A 36 -5.51 9.57 -19.08
C ARG A 36 -5.35 9.45 -17.57
N GLN A 37 -4.33 8.71 -17.13
CA GLN A 37 -3.94 8.61 -15.74
C GLN A 37 -2.90 9.68 -15.42
N ILE A 38 -3.19 10.54 -14.46
CA ILE A 38 -2.30 11.62 -14.04
C ILE A 38 -1.71 11.26 -12.67
N PRO A 39 -0.38 11.22 -12.54
CA PRO A 39 0.28 10.96 -11.26
C PRO A 39 0.02 12.07 -10.24
N CYS A 40 -0.20 11.69 -8.99
CA CYS A 40 -0.52 12.55 -7.87
C CYS A 40 0.24 12.10 -6.62
N THR A 41 0.64 13.07 -5.79
CA THR A 41 1.17 12.78 -4.45
C THR A 41 0.01 12.48 -3.50
N VAL A 42 0.15 11.43 -2.69
CA VAL A 42 -0.86 11.03 -1.71
C VAL A 42 -0.55 11.71 -0.37
N PRO A 43 -1.52 12.41 0.26
CA PRO A 43 -1.34 12.91 1.61
C PRO A 43 -1.17 11.76 2.61
N LYS A 44 -0.26 11.91 3.58
CA LYS A 44 0.09 10.86 4.56
C LYS A 44 -1.13 10.16 5.20
N ALA A 45 -2.08 10.93 5.73
CA ALA A 45 -3.30 10.40 6.33
C ALA A 45 -4.19 9.58 5.38
N ARG A 46 -4.10 9.82 4.05
CA ARG A 46 -4.77 9.00 3.04
C ARG A 46 -3.93 7.75 2.72
N GLY A 47 -2.61 7.89 2.62
CA GLY A 47 -1.68 6.79 2.42
C GLY A 47 -1.84 5.71 3.51
N GLU A 48 -1.82 6.12 4.78
CA GLU A 48 -2.02 5.23 5.94
C GLU A 48 -3.36 4.50 5.87
N ARG A 49 -4.45 5.22 5.56
CA ARG A 49 -5.79 4.64 5.38
C ARG A 49 -5.83 3.61 4.25
N LEU A 50 -5.15 3.87 3.13
CA LEU A 50 -5.07 2.93 2.01
C LEU A 50 -4.27 1.69 2.39
N ALA A 51 -3.14 1.85 3.08
CA ALA A 51 -2.32 0.73 3.55
C ALA A 51 -3.09 -0.20 4.48
N ILE A 52 -3.73 0.35 5.51
CA ILE A 52 -4.55 -0.41 6.46
C ILE A 52 -5.68 -1.14 5.73
N ARG A 53 -6.36 -0.45 4.80
CA ARG A 53 -7.43 -1.07 4.01
C ARG A 53 -6.93 -2.24 3.18
N TRP A 54 -5.78 -2.10 2.50
CA TRP A 54 -5.22 -3.17 1.68
C TRP A 54 -4.81 -4.38 2.50
N ILE A 55 -4.18 -4.17 3.66
CA ILE A 55 -3.82 -5.25 4.59
C ILE A 55 -5.07 -6.02 5.05
N ILE A 56 -6.12 -5.29 5.48
CA ILE A 56 -7.37 -5.92 5.93
C ILE A 56 -8.07 -6.67 4.79
N THR A 57 -8.12 -6.08 3.60
CA THR A 57 -8.72 -6.74 2.43
C THR A 57 -7.97 -8.02 2.06
N SER A 58 -6.63 -7.98 2.07
CA SER A 58 -5.82 -9.15 1.76
C SER A 58 -5.96 -10.26 2.81
N ALA A 59 -6.00 -9.89 4.09
CA ALA A 59 -6.26 -10.83 5.19
C ALA A 59 -7.63 -11.51 5.06
N ARG A 60 -8.69 -10.76 4.73
CA ARG A 60 -10.03 -11.32 4.47
C ARG A 60 -10.03 -12.26 3.27
N GLU A 61 -9.27 -11.95 2.23
CA GLU A 61 -9.15 -12.82 1.06
C GLU A 61 -8.36 -14.10 1.39
N ARG A 62 -7.34 -14.00 2.26
CA ARG A 62 -6.61 -15.16 2.78
C ARG A 62 -7.51 -16.07 3.62
N VAL A 63 -8.42 -15.50 4.42
CA VAL A 63 -9.43 -16.27 5.17
C VAL A 63 -10.30 -17.11 4.23
N ARG A 64 -10.83 -16.50 3.15
CA ARG A 64 -11.64 -17.22 2.16
C ARG A 64 -10.88 -18.38 1.50
N ARG A 65 -9.58 -18.20 1.24
CA ARG A 65 -8.73 -19.20 0.58
C ARG A 65 -8.26 -20.34 1.50
N ARG A 66 -8.02 -20.06 2.78
CA ARG A 66 -7.37 -21.01 3.72
C ARG A 66 -8.28 -21.54 4.83
N GLY A 67 -9.47 -20.97 5.03
CA GLY A 67 -10.40 -21.37 6.09
C GLY A 67 -9.92 -21.10 7.53
N LYS A 68 -8.80 -20.38 7.71
CA LYS A 68 -8.28 -19.97 9.03
C LYS A 68 -9.06 -18.74 9.56
N GLY A 69 -9.01 -18.53 10.87
CA GLY A 69 -9.56 -17.33 11.51
C GLY A 69 -8.86 -16.04 11.07
N LEU A 70 -9.61 -14.93 11.05
CA LEU A 70 -9.14 -13.62 10.61
C LEU A 70 -7.91 -13.12 11.39
N SER A 71 -7.83 -13.39 12.68
CA SER A 71 -6.71 -12.99 13.54
C SER A 71 -5.38 -13.60 13.07
N SER A 72 -5.37 -14.90 12.80
CA SER A 72 -4.18 -15.61 12.29
C SER A 72 -3.79 -15.10 10.91
N CYS A 73 -4.75 -14.96 9.99
CA CYS A 73 -4.47 -14.43 8.65
C CYS A 73 -3.96 -13.00 8.69
N LEU A 74 -4.50 -12.13 9.56
CA LEU A 74 -4.05 -10.75 9.70
C LEU A 74 -2.62 -10.68 10.25
N ALA A 75 -2.28 -11.52 11.23
CA ALA A 75 -0.91 -11.60 11.76
C ALA A 75 0.08 -12.04 10.66
N GLU A 76 -0.27 -13.05 9.86
CA GLU A 76 0.56 -13.47 8.72
C GLU A 76 0.75 -12.32 7.70
N GLU A 77 -0.32 -11.59 7.34
CA GLU A 77 -0.23 -10.45 6.41
C GLU A 77 0.61 -9.29 6.97
N LEU A 78 0.54 -9.02 8.28
CA LEU A 78 1.36 -7.98 8.92
C LEU A 78 2.85 -8.35 8.92
N ILE A 79 3.17 -9.62 9.17
CA ILE A 79 4.54 -10.14 9.07
C ILE A 79 5.04 -10.02 7.63
N ASP A 80 4.23 -10.42 6.65
CA ASP A 80 4.57 -10.29 5.23
C ASP A 80 4.81 -8.82 4.85
N ALA A 81 3.94 -7.90 5.28
CA ALA A 81 4.08 -6.46 5.06
C ALA A 81 5.35 -5.88 5.72
N TYR A 82 5.70 -6.35 6.92
CA TYR A 82 6.94 -5.96 7.60
C TYR A 82 8.18 -6.33 6.77
N TYR A 83 8.21 -7.54 6.21
CA TYR A 83 9.28 -7.99 5.32
C TYR A 83 9.19 -7.45 3.88
N LYS A 84 8.29 -6.49 3.61
CA LYS A 84 8.04 -5.93 2.28
C LYS A 84 7.65 -7.01 1.27
N ARG A 85 6.79 -7.93 1.67
CA ARG A 85 6.22 -9.01 0.86
C ARG A 85 4.69 -8.95 0.92
N GLY A 86 4.05 -9.85 0.19
CA GLY A 86 2.59 -9.97 0.15
C GLY A 86 1.91 -9.09 -0.89
N GLU A 87 0.63 -9.39 -1.10
CA GLU A 87 -0.23 -8.71 -2.08
C GLU A 87 -0.42 -7.21 -1.79
N PRO A 88 -0.57 -6.74 -0.52
CA PRO A 88 -0.66 -5.31 -0.23
C PRO A 88 0.56 -4.53 -0.70
N ARG A 89 1.75 -5.10 -0.49
CA ARG A 89 3.02 -4.50 -0.90
C ARG A 89 3.16 -4.45 -2.42
N GLN A 90 2.80 -5.54 -3.11
CA GLN A 90 2.82 -5.62 -4.57
C GLN A 90 1.84 -4.62 -5.19
N ARG A 91 0.66 -4.43 -4.59
CA ARG A 91 -0.31 -3.43 -5.01
C ARG A 91 0.23 -2.00 -4.93
N ARG A 92 0.98 -1.68 -3.87
CA ARG A 92 1.68 -0.40 -3.73
C ARG A 92 2.71 -0.19 -4.85
N ASP A 93 3.54 -1.20 -5.12
CA ASP A 93 4.57 -1.11 -6.17
C ASP A 93 3.96 -0.96 -7.57
N SER A 94 2.89 -1.69 -7.87
CA SER A 94 2.16 -1.54 -9.14
C SER A 94 1.59 -0.13 -9.30
N LEU A 95 1.09 0.47 -8.23
CA LEU A 95 0.59 1.85 -8.24
C LEU A 95 1.72 2.86 -8.47
N HIS A 96 2.87 2.68 -7.83
CA HIS A 96 4.04 3.54 -8.03
C HIS A 96 4.60 3.42 -9.44
N LYS A 97 4.73 2.20 -9.96
CA LYS A 97 5.16 1.95 -11.35
C LYS A 97 4.21 2.61 -12.35
N ALA A 98 2.90 2.51 -12.13
CA ALA A 98 1.91 3.19 -12.96
C ALA A 98 2.04 4.73 -12.90
N ALA A 99 2.31 5.28 -11.71
CA ALA A 99 2.56 6.72 -11.56
C ALA A 99 3.85 7.16 -12.27
N GLU A 100 4.92 6.37 -12.18
CA GLU A 100 6.21 6.64 -12.84
C GLU A 100 6.10 6.58 -14.37
N SER A 101 5.43 5.55 -14.91
CA SER A 101 5.20 5.42 -16.36
C SER A 101 4.41 6.60 -16.95
N ASN A 102 3.57 7.25 -16.14
CA ASN A 102 2.73 8.37 -16.56
C ASN A 102 3.30 9.74 -16.13
N ARG A 103 4.57 9.82 -15.71
CA ARG A 103 5.20 11.06 -15.21
C ARG A 103 5.10 12.24 -16.19
N SER A 104 5.11 11.99 -17.49
CA SER A 104 4.97 13.02 -18.53
C SER A 104 3.65 13.78 -18.48
N PHE A 105 2.59 13.19 -17.91
CA PHE A 105 1.27 13.80 -17.81
C PHE A 105 1.12 14.75 -16.61
N LEU A 106 2.16 14.92 -15.78
CA LEU A 106 2.14 15.84 -14.65
C LEU A 106 1.79 17.29 -15.05
N ARG A 107 2.15 17.72 -16.27
CA ARG A 107 1.78 19.06 -16.78
C ARG A 107 0.27 19.30 -16.85
N TYR A 108 -0.52 18.24 -16.94
CA TYR A 108 -1.98 18.33 -17.00
C TYR A 108 -2.64 18.30 -15.62
N ARG A 109 -1.84 18.30 -14.55
CA ARG A 109 -2.29 18.41 -13.16
C ARG A 109 -2.68 19.86 -12.87
N TRP A 110 -3.97 20.13 -13.02
CA TRP A 110 -4.61 21.34 -12.53
C TRP A 110 -5.93 20.89 -11.90
N TRP A 111 -5.95 20.91 -10.57
CA TRP A 111 -7.05 20.75 -9.64
C TRP A 111 -6.59 21.30 -8.29
#